data_AF-A0A964QZ90-F1
#
_entry.id   AF-A0A964QZ90-F1
#
_cell.length_a   1.000
_cell.length_b   1.000
_cell.length_c   1.000
_cell.angle_alpha   90.00
_cell.angle_beta   90.00
_cell.angle_gamma   90.00
#
_symmetry.space_group_name_H-M   'P 1'
#
loop_
_entity.id
_entity.type
_entity.pdbx_description
1 polymer ?
#
loop_
_entity_poly.entity_id
_entity_poly.type
_entity_poly.pdbx_seq_one_letter_code
_entity_poly.pdbx_strand_id
1 'polypeptide(L)'
;ENSIRVPLTCTKGLSDRTIKRLLAEREHEAFASLMDFHRRVKPSSEEMEAIIRAGGFDEFGQSRTRQSWEAQYLHRTFGATRDPGHGWLLPPPSLERFPGVPLREPTRRERLEAETELFGYAVSGHPLELFDDVAWDTYCPVVRLGNHVGEKIVTCGLVVEQRTHHQITGEPMKFLTLADRTGIVETELFAQTYKNYALATVRYPVLEITATVEPFENGRGFSLRVLRAGRPRSR
;
A
#
# COMPACT_ATOMS: atom_id res chain seq x y z
N GLU A 1 4.02 -17.77 -16.90
CA GLU A 1 2.65 -17.41 -16.43
C GLU A 1 2.37 -17.77 -14.95
N ASN A 2 3.40 -17.83 -14.08
CA ASN A 2 3.19 -17.99 -12.64
C ASN A 2 3.27 -16.62 -11.93
N SER A 3 2.16 -15.88 -11.92
CA SER A 3 2.05 -14.60 -11.21
C SER A 3 0.88 -14.63 -10.25
N ILE A 4 1.06 -14.06 -9.07
CA ILE A 4 -0.03 -13.82 -8.12
C ILE A 4 -0.74 -12.52 -8.55
N ARG A 5 -2.07 -12.55 -8.66
CA ARG A 5 -2.89 -11.37 -8.97
C ARG A 5 -3.69 -10.97 -7.74
N VAL A 6 -3.65 -9.69 -7.39
CA VAL A 6 -4.51 -9.13 -6.33
C VAL A 6 -5.92 -8.92 -6.89
N PRO A 7 -6.97 -9.46 -6.24
CA PRO A 7 -8.34 -9.24 -6.69
C PRO A 7 -8.72 -7.76 -6.58
N LEU A 8 -9.29 -7.20 -7.65
CA LEU A 8 -9.80 -5.82 -7.64
C LEU A 8 -10.92 -5.61 -6.60
N THR A 9 -11.61 -6.69 -6.23
CA THR A 9 -12.64 -6.69 -5.17
C THR A 9 -12.09 -6.35 -3.78
N CYS A 10 -10.77 -6.39 -3.58
CA CYS A 10 -10.12 -5.98 -2.34
C CYS A 10 -9.85 -4.47 -2.26
N THR A 11 -10.14 -3.70 -3.31
CA THR A 11 -10.00 -2.25 -3.31
C THR A 11 -10.99 -1.62 -2.33
N LYS A 12 -10.48 -0.89 -1.34
CA LYS A 12 -11.30 -0.12 -0.40
C LYS A 12 -12.17 0.89 -1.16
N GLY A 13 -13.41 1.04 -0.68
CA GLY A 13 -14.38 1.98 -1.26
C GLY A 13 -15.29 1.38 -2.33
N LEU A 14 -15.08 0.12 -2.75
CA LEU A 14 -16.03 -0.57 -3.62
C LEU A 14 -17.22 -1.12 -2.83
N SER A 15 -18.43 -0.83 -3.29
CA SER A 15 -19.65 -1.39 -2.72
C SER A 15 -19.86 -2.85 -3.13
N ASP A 16 -20.52 -3.62 -2.27
CA ASP A 16 -20.93 -5.00 -2.56
C ASP A 16 -21.76 -5.10 -3.84
N ARG A 17 -22.56 -4.06 -4.14
CA ARG A 17 -23.36 -4.00 -5.37
C ARG A 17 -22.46 -3.94 -6.61
N THR A 18 -21.45 -3.08 -6.59
CA THR A 18 -20.49 -2.92 -7.69
C THR A 18 -19.65 -4.17 -7.85
N ILE A 19 -19.18 -4.77 -6.75
CA ILE A 19 -18.44 -6.04 -6.77
C ILE A 19 -19.27 -7.17 -7.39
N LYS A 20 -20.52 -7.36 -6.94
CA LYS A 20 -21.40 -8.41 -7.48
C LYS A 20 -21.66 -8.25 -8.98
N ARG A 21 -21.90 -7.02 -9.43
CA ARG A 21 -22.08 -6.73 -10.87
C ARG A 21 -20.81 -6.96 -11.67
N LEU A 22 -19.67 -6.49 -11.15
CA LEU A 22 -18.37 -6.69 -11.77
C LEU A 22 -18.09 -8.18 -12.00
N LEU A 23 -18.31 -9.02 -11.00
CA LEU A 23 -18.09 -10.46 -11.09
C LEU A 23 -19.06 -11.11 -12.09
N ALA A 24 -20.36 -10.81 -11.99
CA ALA A 24 -21.36 -11.36 -12.90
C ALA A 24 -21.10 -10.98 -14.37
N GLU A 25 -20.80 -9.72 -14.65
CA GLU A 25 -20.53 -9.26 -16.02
C GLU A 25 -19.21 -9.85 -16.57
N ARG A 26 -18.20 -10.01 -15.71
CA ARG A 26 -16.90 -10.57 -16.08
C ARG A 26 -16.95 -12.08 -16.38
N GLU A 27 -17.88 -12.81 -15.75
CA GLU A 27 -18.16 -14.22 -16.07
C GLU A 27 -18.72 -14.39 -17.48
N HIS A 28 -19.50 -13.42 -17.97
CA HIS A 28 -20.07 -13.45 -19.32
C HIS A 28 -19.05 -13.10 -20.40
N GLU A 29 -18.33 -11.97 -20.25
CA GLU A 29 -17.37 -11.50 -21.26
C GLU A 29 -16.32 -10.58 -20.63
N ALA A 30 -15.13 -10.52 -21.22
CA ALA A 30 -14.12 -9.54 -20.84
C ALA A 30 -14.57 -8.11 -21.18
N PHE A 31 -14.24 -7.15 -20.33
CA PHE A 31 -14.49 -5.74 -20.61
C PHE A 31 -13.58 -5.26 -21.73
N ALA A 32 -14.16 -4.67 -22.78
CA ALA A 32 -13.40 -4.22 -23.95
C ALA A 32 -12.79 -2.81 -23.77
N SER A 33 -13.36 -2.00 -22.88
CA SER A 33 -12.91 -0.64 -22.62
C SER A 33 -13.45 -0.12 -21.28
N LEU A 34 -12.94 1.04 -20.85
CA LEU A 34 -13.41 1.75 -19.68
C LEU A 34 -14.90 2.15 -19.80
N MET A 35 -15.31 2.58 -21.00
CA MET A 35 -16.72 2.81 -21.35
C MET A 35 -17.59 1.54 -21.18
N ASP A 36 -17.13 0.41 -21.71
CA ASP A 36 -17.87 -0.86 -21.61
C ASP A 36 -18.03 -1.30 -20.16
N PHE A 37 -16.96 -1.20 -19.37
CA PHE A 37 -17.00 -1.43 -17.92
C PHE A 37 -18.02 -0.53 -17.22
N HIS A 38 -17.98 0.78 -17.45
CA HIS A 38 -18.90 1.74 -16.85
C HIS A 38 -20.36 1.42 -17.19
N ARG A 39 -20.65 1.05 -18.45
CA ARG A 39 -22.00 0.71 -18.91
C ARG A 39 -22.58 -0.52 -18.19
N ARG A 40 -21.76 -1.58 -18.07
CA ARG A 40 -22.18 -2.88 -17.56
C ARG A 40 -22.23 -2.91 -16.03
N VAL A 41 -21.19 -2.36 -15.38
CA VAL A 41 -21.06 -2.39 -13.91
C VAL A 41 -21.79 -1.22 -13.23
N LYS A 42 -21.80 -0.04 -13.87
CA LYS A 42 -22.38 1.21 -13.36
C LYS A 42 -21.84 1.60 -11.97
N PRO A 43 -20.51 1.75 -11.81
CA PRO A 43 -19.89 2.19 -10.56
C PRO A 43 -20.23 3.66 -10.24
N SER A 44 -20.10 4.07 -8.98
CA SER A 44 -20.10 5.50 -8.61
C SER A 44 -18.84 6.21 -9.13
N SER A 45 -18.82 7.55 -9.06
CA SER A 45 -17.62 8.32 -9.44
C SER A 45 -16.42 7.96 -8.56
N GLU A 46 -16.66 7.79 -7.26
CA GLU A 46 -15.63 7.44 -6.27
C GLU A 46 -15.11 6.02 -6.48
N GLU A 47 -15.99 5.06 -6.77
CA GLU A 47 -15.61 3.69 -7.10
C GLU A 47 -14.78 3.64 -8.38
N MET A 48 -15.17 4.41 -9.41
CA MET A 48 -14.45 4.48 -10.67
C MET A 48 -13.04 5.06 -10.48
N GLU A 49 -12.92 6.14 -9.70
CA GLU A 49 -11.62 6.73 -9.35
C GLU A 49 -10.75 5.76 -8.56
N ALA A 50 -11.31 5.06 -7.58
CA ALA A 50 -10.58 4.06 -6.79
C ALA A 50 -10.00 2.94 -7.68
N ILE A 51 -10.77 2.42 -8.64
CA ILE A 51 -10.30 1.37 -9.55
C ILE A 51 -9.18 1.88 -10.46
N ILE A 52 -9.29 3.11 -10.99
CA ILE A 52 -8.24 3.72 -11.82
C ILE A 52 -6.96 3.92 -11.00
N ARG A 53 -7.08 4.47 -9.79
CA ARG A 53 -5.96 4.67 -8.87
C ARG A 53 -5.30 3.35 -8.45
N ALA A 54 -6.09 2.27 -8.34
CA ALA A 54 -5.61 0.91 -8.10
C ALA A 54 -4.95 0.25 -9.33
N GLY A 55 -5.10 0.82 -10.53
CA GLY A 55 -4.57 0.23 -11.77
C GLY A 55 -5.48 -0.81 -12.42
N GLY A 56 -6.75 -0.88 -12.04
CA GLY A 56 -7.69 -1.89 -12.55
C GLY A 56 -7.95 -1.82 -14.06
N PHE A 57 -7.52 -0.76 -14.74
CA PHE A 57 -7.67 -0.56 -16.18
C PHE A 57 -6.35 -0.39 -16.92
N ASP A 58 -5.21 -0.65 -16.27
CA ASP A 58 -3.88 -0.50 -16.88
C ASP A 58 -3.72 -1.40 -18.13
N GLU A 59 -4.42 -2.54 -18.19
CA GLU A 59 -4.44 -3.46 -19.34
C GLU A 59 -5.05 -2.83 -20.62
N PHE A 60 -5.83 -1.75 -20.51
CA PHE A 60 -6.37 -1.02 -21.68
C PHE A 60 -5.33 -0.16 -22.41
N GLY A 61 -4.10 -0.07 -21.89
CA GLY A 61 -2.98 0.63 -22.54
C GLY A 61 -3.11 2.16 -22.55
N GLN A 62 -4.16 2.71 -21.96
CA GLN A 62 -4.33 4.14 -21.78
C GLN A 62 -3.67 4.60 -20.49
N SER A 63 -3.20 5.84 -20.51
CA SER A 63 -2.59 6.50 -19.36
C SER A 63 -3.64 6.69 -18.24
N ARG A 64 -3.25 6.61 -16.96
CA ARG A 64 -4.23 6.69 -15.85
C ARG A 64 -4.91 8.06 -15.82
N THR A 65 -4.19 9.11 -16.21
CA THR A 65 -4.78 10.45 -16.30
C THR A 65 -5.83 10.55 -17.41
N ARG A 66 -5.63 9.85 -18.54
CA ARG A 66 -6.66 9.73 -19.58
C ARG A 66 -7.87 8.95 -19.08
N GLN A 67 -7.65 7.83 -18.39
CA GLN A 67 -8.73 7.04 -17.80
C GLN A 67 -9.55 7.85 -16.80
N SER A 68 -8.90 8.65 -15.94
CA SER A 68 -9.58 9.56 -15.00
C SER A 68 -10.42 10.62 -15.72
N TRP A 69 -9.90 11.20 -16.81
CA TRP A 69 -10.66 12.16 -17.61
C TRP A 69 -11.89 11.53 -18.26
N GLU A 70 -11.71 10.34 -18.85
CA GLU A 70 -12.80 9.57 -19.44
C GLU A 70 -13.86 9.24 -18.37
N ALA A 71 -13.47 8.76 -17.19
CA ALA A 71 -14.39 8.48 -16.09
C ALA A 71 -15.21 9.71 -15.66
N GLN A 72 -14.59 10.88 -15.51
CA GLN A 72 -15.30 12.12 -15.19
C GLN A 72 -16.29 12.52 -16.30
N TYR A 73 -15.93 12.29 -17.55
CA TYR A 73 -16.84 12.51 -18.68
C TYR A 73 -18.02 11.54 -18.61
N LEU A 74 -17.77 10.24 -18.41
CA LEU A 74 -18.83 9.23 -18.32
C LEU A 74 -19.81 9.52 -17.19
N HIS A 75 -19.28 9.91 -16.03
CA HIS A 75 -20.12 10.28 -14.90
C HIS A 75 -21.01 11.50 -15.20
N ARG A 76 -20.47 12.55 -15.84
CA ARG A 76 -21.27 13.73 -16.20
C ARG A 76 -22.33 13.44 -17.26
N THR A 77 -21.98 12.65 -18.28
CA THR A 77 -22.88 12.37 -19.41
C THR A 77 -23.93 11.32 -19.07
N PHE A 78 -23.56 10.27 -18.32
CA PHE A 78 -24.41 9.11 -18.07
C PHE A 78 -24.81 8.93 -16.60
N GLY A 79 -24.19 9.64 -15.66
CA GLY A 79 -24.55 9.59 -14.23
C GLY A 79 -25.79 10.39 -13.88
N ALA A 80 -26.12 11.42 -14.68
CA ALA A 80 -27.32 12.26 -14.48
C ALA A 80 -28.57 11.76 -15.22
N THR A 81 -28.43 10.87 -16.20
CA THR A 81 -29.56 10.36 -16.99
C THR A 81 -30.34 9.30 -16.21
N ARG A 82 -31.47 9.70 -15.62
CA ARG A 82 -32.50 8.80 -15.08
C ARG A 82 -33.17 7.92 -16.15
N ASP A 83 -32.94 8.19 -17.43
CA ASP A 83 -33.61 7.53 -18.55
C ASP A 83 -32.69 6.50 -19.24
N PRO A 84 -33.00 5.19 -19.19
CA PRO A 84 -32.09 4.11 -19.60
C PRO A 84 -31.75 4.03 -21.11
N GLY A 85 -32.44 4.78 -21.98
CA GLY A 85 -32.43 4.51 -23.43
C GLY A 85 -31.66 5.47 -24.33
N HIS A 86 -31.49 6.74 -23.95
CA HIS A 86 -31.19 7.80 -24.95
C HIS A 86 -29.79 8.44 -24.84
N GLY A 87 -29.08 8.28 -23.72
CA GLY A 87 -27.74 8.88 -23.57
C GLY A 87 -26.65 8.22 -24.43
N TRP A 88 -26.84 6.95 -24.80
CA TRP A 88 -25.84 6.10 -25.47
C TRP A 88 -25.86 6.16 -27.00
N LEU A 89 -26.82 6.90 -27.59
CA LEU A 89 -27.02 6.98 -29.05
C LEU A 89 -26.03 7.91 -29.75
N LEU A 90 -25.32 8.75 -28.97
CA LEU A 90 -24.26 9.60 -29.50
C LEU A 90 -22.92 9.00 -29.11
N PRO A 91 -22.00 8.75 -30.08
CA PRO A 91 -20.63 8.45 -29.74
C PRO A 91 -20.09 9.61 -28.89
N PRO A 92 -19.32 9.34 -27.82
CA PRO A 92 -18.70 10.42 -27.06
C PRO A 92 -17.93 11.31 -28.05
N PRO A 93 -18.11 12.65 -28.01
CA PRO A 93 -17.29 13.55 -28.80
C PRO A 93 -15.83 13.24 -28.47
N SER A 94 -15.00 13.15 -29.51
CA SER A 94 -13.60 12.73 -29.43
C SER A 94 -12.94 13.09 -28.10
N LEU A 95 -12.54 12.07 -27.33
CA LEU A 95 -11.68 12.18 -26.13
C LEU A 95 -10.36 12.92 -26.43
N GLU A 96 -10.10 13.27 -27.70
CA GLU A 96 -9.02 14.12 -28.19
C GLU A 96 -9.01 15.54 -27.61
N ARG A 97 -10.13 16.04 -27.06
CA ARG A 97 -10.11 17.27 -26.26
C ARG A 97 -9.73 16.96 -24.82
N PHE A 98 -8.46 16.64 -24.63
CA PHE A 98 -7.84 16.84 -23.32
C PHE A 98 -7.95 18.33 -22.95
N PRO A 99 -8.18 18.66 -21.66
CA PRO A 99 -8.07 20.04 -21.23
C PRO A 99 -6.68 20.57 -21.59
N GLY A 100 -6.57 21.85 -21.97
CA GLY A 100 -5.27 22.49 -22.27
C GLY A 100 -4.34 22.64 -21.04
N VAL A 101 -4.65 21.93 -19.95
CA VAL A 101 -3.86 21.87 -18.72
C VAL A 101 -2.94 20.65 -18.84
N PRO A 102 -1.64 20.76 -18.49
CA PRO A 102 -0.73 19.63 -18.56
C PRO A 102 -1.23 18.50 -17.64
N LEU A 103 -1.61 17.40 -18.25
CA LEU A 103 -1.99 16.17 -17.58
C LEU A 103 -0.72 15.40 -17.25
N ARG A 104 -0.32 15.41 -15.98
CA ARG A 104 0.81 14.61 -15.50
C ARG A 104 0.34 13.20 -15.18
N GLU A 105 1.05 12.21 -15.70
CA GLU A 105 0.86 10.82 -15.26
C GLU A 105 1.34 10.63 -13.81
N PRO A 106 0.63 9.83 -12.99
CA PRO A 106 1.11 9.50 -11.66
C PRO A 106 2.49 8.85 -11.74
N THR A 107 3.42 9.42 -10.99
CA THR A 107 4.77 8.88 -10.79
C THR A 107 4.71 7.50 -10.15
N ARG A 108 5.81 6.74 -10.23
CA ARG A 108 5.94 5.44 -9.58
C ARG A 108 5.57 5.50 -8.10
N ARG A 109 6.08 6.52 -7.38
CA ARG A 109 5.80 6.75 -5.96
C ARG A 109 4.31 6.98 -5.71
N GLU A 110 3.68 7.87 -6.46
CA GLU A 110 2.23 8.17 -6.34
C GLU A 110 1.35 6.94 -6.61
N ARG A 111 1.75 6.07 -7.54
CA ARG A 111 1.04 4.80 -7.78
C ARG A 111 1.12 3.86 -6.59
N LEU A 112 2.31 3.70 -6.00
CA LEU A 112 2.51 2.85 -4.81
C LEU A 112 1.78 3.41 -3.58
N GLU A 113 1.74 4.75 -3.43
CA GLU A 113 0.96 5.41 -2.38
C GLU A 113 -0.53 5.12 -2.55
N ALA A 114 -1.06 5.25 -3.77
CA ALA A 114 -2.45 4.94 -4.06
C ALA A 114 -2.79 3.45 -3.81
N GLU A 115 -1.92 2.53 -4.22
CA GLU A 115 -2.08 1.10 -3.93
C GLU A 115 -2.07 0.83 -2.42
N THR A 116 -1.17 1.46 -1.67
CA THR A 116 -1.10 1.30 -0.20
C THR A 116 -2.35 1.84 0.48
N GLU A 117 -2.88 2.98 0.03
CA GLU A 117 -4.14 3.52 0.52
C GLU A 117 -5.31 2.54 0.28
N LEU A 118 -5.43 2.07 -0.96
CA LEU A 118 -6.58 1.33 -1.47
C LEU A 118 -6.59 -0.15 -1.11
N PHE A 119 -5.43 -0.82 -1.09
CA PHE A 119 -5.28 -2.23 -0.75
C PHE A 119 -4.73 -2.46 0.66
N GLY A 120 -4.13 -1.44 1.27
CA GLY A 120 -3.40 -1.57 2.54
C GLY A 120 -1.92 -1.94 2.37
N TYR A 121 -1.46 -2.18 1.14
CA TYR A 121 -0.06 -2.50 0.83
C TYR A 121 0.27 -2.12 -0.62
N ALA A 122 1.56 -1.92 -0.90
CA ALA A 122 2.06 -1.74 -2.27
C ALA A 122 1.90 -3.05 -3.06
N VAL A 123 1.13 -3.01 -4.15
CA VAL A 123 0.81 -4.21 -4.96
C VAL A 123 1.87 -4.42 -6.02
N SER A 124 2.28 -3.34 -6.69
CA SER A 124 3.15 -3.40 -7.86
C SER A 124 4.63 -3.23 -7.51
N GLY A 125 5.01 -3.03 -6.24
CA GLY A 125 6.37 -2.73 -5.81
C GLY A 125 6.67 -3.08 -4.37
N HIS A 126 7.93 -2.96 -3.99
CA HIS A 126 8.37 -3.20 -2.63
C HIS A 126 7.93 -2.02 -1.74
N PRO A 127 7.32 -2.23 -0.55
CA PRO A 127 6.86 -1.14 0.33
C PRO A 127 7.94 -0.10 0.67
N LEU A 128 9.19 -0.56 0.79
CA LEU A 128 10.36 0.31 1.02
C LEU A 128 10.70 1.27 -0.13
N GLU A 129 10.12 1.11 -1.31
CA GLU A 129 10.21 2.12 -2.39
C GLU A 129 9.55 3.44 -1.99
N LEU A 130 8.62 3.45 -1.03
CA LEU A 130 8.00 4.65 -0.49
C LEU A 130 8.91 5.45 0.46
N PHE A 131 10.06 4.88 0.83
CA PHE A 131 11.01 5.44 1.80
C PHE A 131 12.43 5.44 1.21
N ASP A 132 12.55 5.94 -0.02
CA ASP A 132 13.81 6.01 -0.78
C ASP A 132 14.78 7.08 -0.26
N ASP A 133 14.27 8.04 0.51
CA ASP A 133 15.02 9.08 1.21
C ASP A 133 15.81 8.55 2.41
N VAL A 134 15.45 7.37 2.94
CA VAL A 134 16.15 6.74 4.07
C VAL A 134 17.54 6.24 3.64
N ALA A 135 18.55 6.51 4.46
CA ALA A 135 19.93 6.07 4.27
C ALA A 135 20.13 4.59 4.65
N TRP A 136 19.39 3.70 3.98
CA TRP A 136 19.33 2.24 4.22
C TRP A 136 20.70 1.57 4.31
N ASP A 137 21.65 2.05 3.52
CA ASP A 137 23.02 1.55 3.41
C ASP A 137 23.90 1.85 4.64
N THR A 138 23.45 2.71 5.55
CA THR A 138 24.17 3.06 6.79
C THR A 138 23.81 2.18 8.00
N TYR A 139 22.94 1.19 7.79
CA TYR A 139 22.40 0.31 8.82
C TYR A 139 22.89 -1.14 8.66
N CYS A 140 22.92 -1.89 9.76
CA CYS A 140 23.12 -3.33 9.68
C CYS A 140 21.85 -3.99 9.11
N PRO A 141 21.92 -4.67 7.95
CA PRO A 141 20.75 -5.28 7.34
C PRO A 141 20.31 -6.53 8.13
N VAL A 142 19.01 -6.83 8.10
CA VAL A 142 18.39 -7.92 8.87
C VAL A 142 19.09 -9.26 8.66
N VAL A 143 19.44 -9.59 7.41
CA VAL A 143 20.12 -10.84 7.05
C VAL A 143 21.48 -11.03 7.74
N ARG A 144 22.13 -9.95 8.20
CA ARG A 144 23.44 -10.01 8.89
C ARG A 144 23.33 -10.02 10.40
N LEU A 145 22.16 -9.75 10.97
CA LEU A 145 22.00 -9.63 12.43
C LEU A 145 22.42 -10.90 13.18
N GLY A 146 22.22 -12.08 12.59
CA GLY A 146 22.65 -13.36 13.17
C GLY A 146 24.16 -13.49 13.38
N ASN A 147 24.98 -12.69 12.71
CA ASN A 147 26.44 -12.66 12.92
C ASN A 147 26.86 -11.79 14.12
N HIS A 148 25.91 -11.07 14.73
CA HIS A 148 26.15 -10.07 15.76
C HIS A 148 25.46 -10.45 17.09
N VAL A 149 25.22 -11.74 17.33
CA VAL A 149 24.59 -12.21 18.58
C VAL A 149 25.41 -11.77 19.79
N GLY A 150 24.75 -11.15 20.77
CA GLY A 150 25.38 -10.56 21.95
C GLY A 150 25.96 -9.16 21.72
N GLU A 151 26.01 -8.67 20.48
CA GLU A 151 26.53 -7.36 20.15
C GLU A 151 25.41 -6.30 20.07
N LYS A 152 25.83 -5.05 20.22
CA LYS A 152 24.98 -3.87 20.01
C LYS A 152 25.08 -3.43 18.56
N ILE A 153 23.94 -3.29 17.90
CA ILE A 153 23.83 -2.90 16.49
C ILE A 153 22.91 -1.69 16.32
N VAL A 154 22.99 -1.07 15.14
CA VAL A 154 21.97 -0.12 14.65
C VAL A 154 21.40 -0.67 13.36
N THR A 155 20.08 -0.87 13.34
CA THR A 155 19.35 -1.33 12.16
C THR A 155 18.14 -0.43 11.90
N CYS A 156 17.52 -0.58 10.75
CA CYS A 156 16.36 0.19 10.34
C CYS A 156 15.39 -0.71 9.56
N GLY A 157 14.09 -0.53 9.77
CA GLY A 157 13.09 -1.30 9.05
C GLY A 157 11.71 -0.66 9.10
N LEU A 158 10.87 -1.05 8.14
CA LEU A 158 9.43 -0.79 8.15
C LEU A 158 8.78 -1.63 9.26
N VAL A 159 8.00 -1.01 10.12
CA VAL A 159 7.16 -1.70 11.10
C VAL A 159 6.04 -2.41 10.35
N VAL A 160 6.08 -3.74 10.30
CA VAL A 160 5.09 -4.55 9.59
C VAL A 160 4.07 -5.21 10.52
N GLU A 161 4.40 -5.35 11.80
CA GLU A 161 3.49 -5.86 12.84
C GLU A 161 3.86 -5.23 14.19
N GLN A 162 2.86 -5.03 15.06
CA GLN A 162 3.07 -4.44 16.38
C GLN A 162 2.02 -4.92 17.39
N ARG A 163 2.48 -5.29 18.58
CA ARG A 163 1.59 -5.68 19.68
C ARG A 163 2.07 -5.14 21.01
N THR A 164 1.14 -4.61 21.80
CA THR A 164 1.39 -4.19 23.18
C THR A 164 1.13 -5.37 24.12
N HIS A 165 2.00 -5.55 25.10
CA HIS A 165 1.88 -6.57 26.13
C HIS A 165 2.12 -5.96 27.51
N HIS A 166 1.72 -6.65 28.58
CA HIS A 166 2.08 -6.25 29.94
C HIS A 166 3.08 -7.26 30.49
N GLN A 167 4.15 -6.76 31.10
CA GLN A 167 5.10 -7.60 31.81
C GLN A 167 4.44 -8.25 33.02
N ILE A 168 5.13 -9.23 33.61
CA ILE A 168 4.74 -9.84 34.89
C ILE A 168 4.60 -8.76 35.99
N THR A 169 5.41 -7.70 35.91
CA THR A 169 5.34 -6.53 36.80
C THR A 169 4.11 -5.63 36.59
N GLY A 170 3.30 -5.91 35.55
CA GLY A 170 2.16 -5.10 35.14
C GLY A 170 2.53 -3.90 34.25
N GLU A 171 3.81 -3.65 33.99
CA GLU A 171 4.22 -2.51 33.15
C GLU A 171 4.05 -2.81 31.65
N PRO A 172 3.58 -1.85 30.84
CA PRO A 172 3.38 -2.08 29.41
C PRO A 172 4.72 -2.17 28.67
N MET A 173 4.82 -3.10 27.75
CA MET A 173 5.92 -3.29 26.81
C MET A 173 5.38 -3.49 25.39
N LYS A 174 6.23 -3.44 24.37
CA LYS A 174 5.81 -3.55 22.97
C LYS A 174 6.73 -4.46 22.17
N PHE A 175 6.14 -5.35 21.38
CA PHE A 175 6.84 -6.09 20.33
C PHE A 175 6.58 -5.40 18.99
N LEU A 176 7.63 -5.27 18.18
CA LEU A 176 7.52 -4.82 16.78
C LEU A 176 8.23 -5.83 15.88
N THR A 177 7.64 -6.13 14.74
CA THR A 177 8.33 -6.83 13.65
C THR A 177 8.81 -5.78 12.66
N LEU A 178 10.12 -5.72 12.43
CA LEU A 178 10.73 -4.80 11.47
C LEU A 178 11.11 -5.56 10.20
N ALA A 179 10.88 -4.94 9.03
CA ALA A 179 11.25 -5.47 7.73
C ALA A 179 12.20 -4.52 6.99
N ASP A 180 13.28 -5.07 6.45
CA ASP A 180 14.13 -4.38 5.46
C ASP A 180 14.09 -5.13 4.12
N ARG A 181 14.97 -4.78 3.17
CA ARG A 181 15.04 -5.46 1.85
C ARG A 181 15.57 -6.89 1.93
N THR A 182 16.10 -7.30 3.07
CA THR A 182 16.86 -8.54 3.27
C THR A 182 16.13 -9.54 4.16
N GLY A 183 15.19 -9.10 4.98
CA GLY A 183 14.36 -9.97 5.80
C GLY A 183 13.50 -9.24 6.83
N ILE A 184 12.97 -10.02 7.77
CA ILE A 184 12.18 -9.54 8.90
C ILE A 184 12.81 -9.97 10.22
N VAL A 185 12.64 -9.15 11.26
CA VAL A 185 13.16 -9.42 12.61
C VAL A 185 12.18 -8.97 13.69
N GLU A 186 12.01 -9.81 14.71
CA GLU A 186 11.26 -9.47 15.94
C GLU A 186 12.10 -8.57 16.84
N THR A 187 11.47 -7.55 17.41
CA THR A 187 12.11 -6.57 18.29
C THR A 187 11.26 -6.32 19.52
N GLU A 188 11.91 -6.03 20.64
CA GLU A 188 11.31 -5.97 21.95
C GLU A 188 11.65 -4.65 22.64
N LEU A 189 10.62 -3.87 22.96
CA LEU A 189 10.70 -2.66 23.76
C LEU A 189 10.15 -2.97 25.15
N PHE A 190 11.03 -3.35 26.08
CA PHE A 190 10.69 -3.52 27.50
C PHE A 190 10.18 -2.21 28.10
N ALA A 191 9.50 -2.29 29.24
CA ALA A 191 8.74 -1.19 29.83
C ALA A 191 9.47 0.16 29.87
N GLN A 192 10.72 0.20 30.31
CA GLN A 192 11.48 1.44 30.35
C GLN A 192 11.78 2.01 28.95
N THR A 193 12.17 1.17 28.00
CA THR A 193 12.38 1.57 26.60
C THR A 193 11.06 2.03 25.98
N TYR A 194 9.97 1.30 26.22
CA TYR A 194 8.66 1.64 25.70
C TYR A 194 8.19 3.00 26.23
N LYS A 195 8.29 3.27 27.53
CA LYS A 195 7.96 4.57 28.12
C LYS A 195 8.68 5.73 27.44
N ASN A 196 9.97 5.54 27.10
CA ASN A 196 10.79 6.60 26.50
C ASN A 196 10.57 6.78 24.99
N TYR A 197 10.21 5.72 24.27
CA TYR A 197 10.20 5.72 22.80
C TYR A 197 8.87 5.32 22.15
N ALA A 198 7.80 5.11 22.92
CA ALA A 198 6.48 4.72 22.42
C ALA A 198 5.99 5.62 21.28
N LEU A 199 6.16 6.94 21.43
CA LEU A 199 5.74 7.90 20.41
C LEU A 199 6.45 7.67 19.07
N ALA A 200 7.74 7.32 19.07
CA ALA A 200 8.48 7.03 17.83
C ALA A 200 7.89 5.83 17.10
N THR A 201 7.47 4.80 17.83
CA THR A 201 6.88 3.56 17.27
C THR A 201 5.50 3.76 16.63
N VAL A 202 4.83 4.88 16.90
CA VAL A 202 3.52 5.22 16.31
C VAL A 202 3.68 6.29 15.24
N ARG A 203 4.61 7.23 15.45
CA ARG A 203 4.83 8.37 14.58
C ARG A 203 5.50 7.99 13.26
N TYR A 204 6.41 7.01 13.28
CA TYR A 204 7.22 6.67 12.11
C TYR A 204 6.90 5.25 11.63
N PRO A 205 6.49 5.07 10.35
CA PRO A 205 6.29 3.74 9.79
C PRO A 205 7.62 3.01 9.61
N VAL A 206 8.68 3.73 9.30
CA VAL A 206 10.07 3.21 9.26
C VAL A 206 10.79 3.70 10.50
N LEU A 207 11.45 2.77 11.20
CA LEU A 207 12.06 3.02 12.50
C LEU A 207 13.55 2.69 12.46
N GLU A 208 14.40 3.63 12.88
CA GLU A 208 15.77 3.31 13.28
C GLU A 208 15.74 2.78 14.72
N ILE A 209 16.40 1.65 14.95
CA ILE A 209 16.60 1.12 16.29
C ILE A 209 18.09 0.88 16.58
N THR A 210 18.48 1.22 17.80
CA THR A 210 19.70 0.70 18.42
C THR A 210 19.29 -0.42 19.35
N ALA A 211 19.84 -1.62 19.15
CA ALA A 211 19.42 -2.81 19.87
C ALA A 211 20.60 -3.74 20.15
N THR A 212 20.43 -4.61 21.15
CA THR A 212 21.29 -5.77 21.36
C THR A 212 20.64 -6.98 20.68
N VAL A 213 21.43 -7.77 19.96
CA VAL A 213 20.94 -9.03 19.37
C VAL A 213 20.94 -10.12 20.44
N GLU A 214 19.77 -10.62 20.81
CA GLU A 214 19.61 -11.64 21.84
C GLU A 214 19.17 -12.97 21.19
N PRO A 215 19.83 -14.10 21.51
CA PRO A 215 19.41 -15.40 21.00
C PRO A 215 18.08 -15.81 21.63
N PHE A 216 17.26 -16.56 20.90
CA PHE A 216 16.09 -17.19 21.52
C PHE A 216 16.51 -18.24 22.56
N GLU A 217 15.66 -18.48 23.57
CA GLU A 217 15.90 -19.47 24.62
C GLU A 217 16.12 -20.89 24.07
N ASN A 218 15.49 -21.22 22.94
CA ASN A 218 15.65 -22.50 22.25
C ASN A 218 16.96 -22.61 21.43
N GLY A 219 17.80 -21.56 21.43
CA GLY A 219 19.05 -21.48 20.67
C GLY A 219 18.89 -21.38 19.15
N ARG A 220 17.66 -21.25 18.64
CA ARG A 220 17.36 -21.22 17.20
C ARG A 220 16.77 -19.88 16.80
N GLY A 221 17.61 -18.96 16.36
CA GLY A 221 17.23 -17.61 15.95
C GLY A 221 17.56 -16.56 17.01
N PHE A 222 17.10 -15.34 16.79
CA PHE A 222 17.39 -14.18 17.62
C PHE A 222 16.25 -13.15 17.55
N SER A 223 16.13 -12.31 18.58
CA SER A 223 15.36 -11.06 18.57
C SER A 223 16.27 -9.87 18.85
N LEU A 224 15.73 -8.67 18.68
CA LEU A 224 16.39 -7.42 19.01
C LEU A 224 15.81 -6.80 20.27
N ARG A 225 16.60 -6.75 21.33
CA ARG A 225 16.26 -5.96 22.52
C ARG A 225 16.56 -4.50 22.27
N VAL A 226 15.52 -3.69 22.14
CA VAL A 226 15.63 -2.28 21.76
C VAL A 226 16.12 -1.43 22.95
N LEU A 227 17.15 -0.64 22.69
CA LEU A 227 17.73 0.34 23.63
C LEU A 227 17.30 1.77 23.29
N ARG A 228 17.13 2.06 22.00
CA ARG A 228 16.68 3.35 21.47
C ARG A 228 15.90 3.13 20.19
N ALA A 229 14.82 3.88 19.99
CA ALA A 229 14.06 3.92 18.75
C ALA A 229 13.82 5.37 18.31
N GLY A 230 13.84 5.62 17.00
CA GLY A 230 13.72 6.98 16.49
C GLY A 230 13.52 7.05 14.98
N ARG A 231 13.52 8.29 14.49
CA ARG A 231 13.44 8.59 13.06
C ARG A 231 14.67 8.03 12.33
N PRO A 232 14.52 7.42 11.14
CA PRO A 232 15.65 7.03 10.32
C PRO A 232 16.47 8.24 9.86
N ARG A 233 17.75 7.99 9.55
CA ARG A 233 18.64 8.91 8.86
C ARG A 233 18.16 9.07 7.43
N SER A 234 18.16 10.31 6.95
CA SER A 234 17.90 10.63 5.54
C SER A 234 19.23 10.73 4.78
N ARG A 235 19.17 10.46 3.47
CA ARG A 235 20.26 10.72 2.52
C ARG A 235 20.51 12.20 2.28
#